data_AF-A0AAW6U9L8-F1
#
_entry.id   AF-A0AAW6U9L8-F1
#
_cell.length_a   1.000
_cell.length_b   1.000
_cell.length_c   1.000
_cell.angle_alpha   90.00
_cell.angle_beta   90.00
_cell.angle_gamma   90.00
#
_symmetry.space_group_name_H-M   'P 1'
#
loop_
_entity.id
_entity.type
_entity.pdbx_description
1 polymer ?
#
loop_
_entity_poly.entity_id
_entity_poly.type
_entity_poly.pdbx_seq_one_letter_code
_entity_poly.pdbx_strand_id
1 'polypeptide(L)'
;MHPILSGTLLATVAMVLLGCATDRTDLSCKGLVSVETRPSERVDILSACVWQTEDEVLVYGTLRRRVYSTRPLAVHVHAVVQSPDGAVLEETCTPDVYVSQRRQGRHTRWSRFRRKDRR
;
A
#
# COMPACT_ATOMS: atom_id res chain seq x y z
N MET A 1 32.16 6.25 57.95
CA MET A 1 30.94 7.02 57.61
C MET A 1 30.97 7.32 56.12
N HIS A 2 29.81 7.38 55.47
CA HIS A 2 29.62 7.92 54.10
C HIS A 2 29.62 9.47 54.15
N PRO A 3 29.57 10.23 53.02
CA PRO A 3 29.55 9.84 51.60
C PRO A 3 30.97 10.07 50.97
N ILE A 4 31.27 10.36 49.70
CA ILE A 4 30.56 10.85 48.49
C ILE A 4 31.16 10.20 47.23
N LEU A 5 30.33 9.88 46.22
CA LEU A 5 30.77 9.74 44.82
C LEU A 5 30.52 11.04 44.06
N SER A 6 31.39 11.43 43.15
CA SER A 6 31.12 12.48 42.15
C SER A 6 31.70 12.09 40.80
N GLY A 7 30.91 11.33 40.03
CA GLY A 7 31.23 11.02 38.64
C GLY A 7 30.72 12.12 37.72
N THR A 8 31.61 12.73 36.93
CA THR A 8 31.22 13.57 35.80
C THR A 8 30.74 12.70 34.65
N LEU A 9 29.45 12.36 34.66
CA LEU A 9 28.78 11.66 33.58
C LEU A 9 28.75 12.58 32.35
N LEU A 10 29.55 12.29 31.31
CA LEU A 10 29.44 13.01 30.03
C LEU A 10 28.13 12.61 29.34
N ALA A 11 27.08 13.39 29.60
CA ALA A 11 25.81 13.28 28.91
C ALA A 11 25.94 13.84 27.48
N THR A 12 26.45 13.02 26.56
CA THR A 12 26.38 13.28 25.11
C THR A 12 24.92 13.20 24.67
N VAL A 13 24.21 14.33 24.75
CA VAL A 13 22.84 14.49 24.25
C VAL A 13 22.87 14.43 22.72
N ALA A 14 22.91 13.20 22.21
CA ALA A 14 22.66 12.92 20.80
C ALA A 14 21.19 13.22 20.52
N MET A 15 20.89 14.46 20.12
CA MET A 15 19.64 14.81 19.44
C MET A 15 19.59 14.09 18.09
N VAL A 16 19.25 12.80 18.13
CA VAL A 16 18.82 12.08 16.95
C VAL A 16 17.48 12.69 16.55
N LEU A 17 17.53 13.65 15.62
CA LEU A 17 16.36 14.11 14.89
C LEU A 17 15.90 12.96 13.97
N LEU A 18 15.23 11.98 14.58
CA LEU A 18 14.38 11.00 13.90
C LEU A 18 13.22 11.76 13.24
N GLY A 19 13.50 12.38 12.10
CA GLY A 19 12.46 12.66 11.14
C GLY A 19 11.81 11.32 10.82
N CYS A 20 10.49 11.23 11.00
CA CYS A 20 9.71 9.99 10.86
C CYS A 20 9.68 9.52 9.40
N ALA A 21 10.79 8.96 8.94
CA ALA A 21 10.86 8.15 7.74
C ALA A 21 10.12 6.85 8.02
N THR A 22 8.78 6.89 7.88
CA THR A 22 7.91 5.72 7.99
C THR A 22 8.38 4.67 6.98
N ASP A 23 9.13 3.67 7.44
CA ASP A 23 9.72 2.68 6.55
C ASP A 23 8.61 1.88 5.87
N ARG A 24 8.80 1.62 4.57
CA ARG A 24 7.82 0.99 3.69
C ARG A 24 8.41 -0.27 3.11
N THR A 25 8.21 -1.36 3.85
CA THR A 25 8.52 -2.69 3.35
C THR A 25 7.46 -3.11 2.33
N ASP A 26 7.87 -3.37 1.10
CA ASP A 26 7.05 -4.11 0.14
C ASP A 26 7.08 -5.61 0.50
N LEU A 27 5.95 -6.13 0.99
CA LEU A 27 5.79 -7.53 1.40
C LEU A 27 5.72 -8.46 0.18
N SER A 28 5.22 -7.97 -0.95
CA SER A 28 5.14 -8.72 -2.20
C SER A 28 6.53 -8.92 -2.82
N CYS A 29 7.35 -7.87 -2.88
CA CYS A 29 8.75 -7.97 -3.34
C CYS A 29 9.65 -8.78 -2.40
N LYS A 30 9.33 -8.87 -1.10
CA LYS A 30 10.01 -9.79 -0.15
C LYS A 30 9.49 -11.23 -0.20
N GLY A 31 8.50 -11.53 -1.03
CA GLY A 31 7.90 -12.88 -1.14
C GLY A 31 7.07 -13.30 0.09
N LEU A 32 6.75 -12.37 0.99
CA LEU A 32 6.01 -12.64 2.23
C LEU A 32 4.49 -12.68 2.01
N VAL A 33 4.01 -12.06 0.91
CA VAL A 33 2.60 -12.07 0.50
C VAL A 33 2.51 -12.30 -1.01
N SER A 34 1.90 -13.41 -1.42
CA SER A 34 1.49 -13.61 -2.82
C SER A 34 0.30 -12.69 -3.16
N VAL A 35 0.29 -12.15 -4.37
CA VAL A 35 -0.78 -11.24 -4.83
C VAL A 35 -1.35 -11.72 -6.15
N GLU A 36 -2.51 -12.36 -6.09
CA GLU A 36 -3.30 -12.68 -7.28
C GLU A 36 -4.19 -11.50 -7.67
N THR A 37 -4.38 -11.30 -8.98
CA THR A 37 -5.29 -10.26 -9.49
C THR A 37 -6.32 -10.89 -10.43
N ARG A 38 -7.61 -10.72 -10.13
CA ARG A 38 -8.69 -11.16 -11.01
C ARG A 38 -9.07 -10.01 -11.95
N PRO A 39 -8.95 -10.16 -13.28
CA PRO A 39 -9.34 -9.11 -14.22
C PRO A 39 -10.87 -8.99 -14.28
N SER A 40 -11.37 -7.80 -14.59
CA SER A 40 -12.78 -7.60 -14.91
C SER A 40 -12.99 -7.44 -16.42
N GLU A 41 -14.24 -7.42 -16.87
CA GLU A 41 -14.58 -7.08 -18.26
C GLU A 41 -14.19 -5.64 -18.63
N ARG A 42 -14.18 -4.73 -17.64
CA ARG A 42 -14.12 -3.27 -17.87
C ARG A 42 -12.74 -2.67 -17.57
N VAL A 43 -11.99 -3.25 -16.62
CA VAL A 43 -10.63 -2.85 -16.22
C VAL A 43 -9.72 -4.06 -15.99
N ASP A 44 -8.45 -3.92 -16.39
CA ASP A 44 -7.34 -4.75 -15.95
C ASP A 44 -6.72 -4.14 -14.69
N ILE A 45 -6.23 -4.97 -13.78
CA ILE A 45 -5.21 -4.60 -12.80
C ILE A 45 -3.85 -4.86 -13.46
N LEU A 46 -2.99 -3.85 -13.61
CA LEU A 46 -1.66 -3.98 -14.22
C LEU A 46 -0.56 -4.28 -13.19
N SER A 47 -0.75 -3.81 -11.96
CA SER A 47 0.09 -4.12 -10.82
C SER A 47 -0.74 -4.04 -9.54
N ALA A 48 -0.39 -4.88 -8.57
CA ALA A 48 -0.82 -4.76 -7.19
C ALA A 48 0.34 -5.21 -6.29
N CYS A 49 0.60 -4.48 -5.21
CA CYS A 49 1.63 -4.78 -4.22
C CYS A 49 1.09 -4.48 -2.82
N VAL A 50 1.50 -5.28 -1.84
CA VAL A 50 1.16 -5.07 -0.44
C VAL A 50 2.35 -4.45 0.27
N TRP A 51 2.18 -3.25 0.82
CA TRP A 51 3.20 -2.55 1.61
C TRP A 51 2.82 -2.59 3.08
N GLN A 52 3.82 -2.72 3.95
CA GLN A 52 3.66 -2.57 5.39
C GLN A 52 4.50 -1.42 5.92
N THR A 53 3.93 -0.72 6.89
CA THR A 53 4.57 0.23 7.79
C THR A 53 4.35 -0.24 9.25
N GLU A 54 4.75 0.56 10.22
CA GLU A 54 4.50 0.32 11.65
C GLU A 54 2.99 0.25 11.97
N ASP A 55 2.19 1.21 11.47
CA ASP A 55 0.76 1.35 11.81
C ASP A 55 -0.23 0.73 10.78
N GLU A 56 0.16 0.67 9.51
CA GLU A 56 -0.75 0.35 8.40
C GLU A 56 -0.20 -0.73 7.46
N VAL A 57 -1.07 -1.64 7.06
CA VAL A 57 -0.95 -2.43 5.83
C VAL A 57 -1.64 -1.65 4.71
N LEU A 58 -0.99 -1.56 3.55
CA LEU A 58 -1.48 -0.90 2.36
C LEU A 58 -1.58 -1.89 1.22
N VAL A 59 -2.69 -1.88 0.49
CA VAL A 59 -2.77 -2.48 -0.84
C VAL A 59 -2.73 -1.34 -1.85
N TYR A 60 -1.69 -1.27 -2.68
CA TYR A 60 -1.58 -0.30 -3.76
C TYR A 60 -1.51 -1.00 -5.11
N GLY A 61 -1.95 -0.33 -6.16
CA GLY A 61 -1.78 -0.85 -7.52
C GLY A 61 -2.15 0.12 -8.62
N THR A 62 -2.17 -0.37 -9.85
CA THR A 62 -2.51 0.40 -11.06
C THR A 62 -3.58 -0.28 -11.90
N LEU A 63 -4.55 0.51 -12.36
CA LEU A 63 -5.67 0.09 -13.19
C LEU A 63 -5.54 0.60 -14.63
N ARG A 64 -5.91 -0.24 -15.60
CA ARG A 64 -6.05 0.09 -17.02
C ARG A 64 -7.46 -0.22 -17.49
N ARG A 65 -8.05 0.68 -18.28
CA ARG A 65 -9.38 0.48 -18.86
C ARG A 65 -9.31 -0.45 -20.09
N ARG A 66 -10.19 -1.46 -20.12
CA ARG A 66 -10.38 -2.38 -21.25
C ARG A 66 -11.37 -1.80 -22.27
N VAL A 67 -12.55 -1.38 -21.77
CA VAL A 67 -13.65 -0.85 -22.60
C VAL A 67 -13.45 0.60 -23.03
N TYR A 68 -13.85 0.93 -24.26
CA TYR A 68 -13.92 2.32 -24.73
C TYR A 68 -15.18 3.03 -24.19
N SER A 69 -15.03 4.25 -23.68
CA SER A 69 -16.13 5.20 -23.48
C SER A 69 -15.58 6.61 -23.22
N THR A 70 -16.36 7.62 -23.61
CA THR A 70 -16.02 9.05 -23.50
C THR A 70 -16.03 9.60 -22.07
N ARG A 71 -16.79 8.97 -21.15
CA ARG A 71 -16.84 9.34 -19.72
C ARG A 71 -15.80 8.55 -18.90
N PRO A 72 -15.28 9.08 -17.77
CA PRO A 72 -14.53 8.30 -16.79
C PRO A 72 -15.31 7.06 -16.32
N LEU A 73 -14.61 6.04 -15.85
CA LEU A 73 -15.21 4.83 -15.30
C LEU A 73 -14.92 4.75 -13.80
N ALA A 74 -15.95 4.89 -12.97
CA ALA A 74 -15.86 4.53 -11.56
C ALA A 74 -15.77 2.99 -11.43
N VAL A 75 -14.84 2.52 -10.59
CA VAL A 75 -14.74 1.13 -10.11
C VAL A 75 -14.23 1.15 -8.67
N HIS A 76 -14.63 0.19 -7.85
CA HIS A 76 -13.91 -0.18 -6.64
C HIS A 76 -12.92 -1.32 -6.96
N VAL A 77 -11.85 -1.43 -6.17
CA VAL A 77 -11.04 -2.64 -6.09
C VAL A 77 -11.48 -3.40 -4.85
N HIS A 78 -11.86 -4.67 -5.02
CA HIS A 78 -12.10 -5.58 -3.91
C HIS A 78 -10.80 -6.31 -3.58
N ALA A 79 -10.40 -6.29 -2.32
CA ALA A 79 -9.24 -7.01 -1.81
C ALA A 79 -9.67 -7.97 -0.71
N VAL A 80 -9.17 -9.21 -0.78
CA VAL A 80 -9.45 -10.29 0.17
C VAL A 80 -8.10 -10.78 0.68
N VAL A 81 -7.97 -10.90 2.00
CA VAL A 81 -6.79 -11.49 2.65
C VAL A 81 -7.16 -12.92 3.05
N GLN A 82 -6.35 -13.89 2.63
CA GLN A 82 -6.57 -15.30 2.92
C GLN A 82 -5.37 -15.89 3.68
N SER A 83 -5.64 -16.81 4.60
CA SER A 83 -4.61 -17.66 5.22
C SER A 83 -4.12 -18.75 4.23
N PRO A 84 -2.99 -19.42 4.51
CA PRO A 84 -2.43 -20.44 3.60
C PRO A 84 -3.32 -21.67 3.33
N ASP A 85 -4.35 -21.89 4.16
CA ASP A 85 -5.40 -22.90 3.97
C ASP A 85 -6.58 -22.41 3.11
N GLY A 86 -6.56 -21.15 2.68
CA GLY A 86 -7.60 -20.51 1.86
C GLY A 86 -8.74 -19.87 2.64
N ALA A 87 -8.77 -19.93 3.97
CA ALA A 87 -9.80 -19.24 4.75
C ALA A 87 -9.66 -17.71 4.61
N VAL A 88 -10.79 -17.00 4.54
CA VAL A 88 -10.79 -15.53 4.46
C VAL A 88 -10.56 -14.95 5.86
N LEU A 89 -9.49 -14.19 6.02
CA LEU A 89 -9.15 -13.46 7.24
C LEU A 89 -9.73 -12.05 7.25
N GLU A 90 -9.80 -11.42 6.08
CA GLU A 90 -10.19 -10.02 5.93
C GLU A 90 -10.76 -9.77 4.51
N GLU A 91 -11.73 -8.86 4.38
CA GLU A 91 -12.35 -8.51 3.09
C GLU A 91 -12.68 -7.00 3.07
N THR A 92 -12.31 -6.31 1.99
CA THR A 92 -12.38 -4.83 1.94
C THR A 92 -12.50 -4.27 0.51
N CYS A 93 -13.39 -3.30 0.32
CA CYS A 93 -13.53 -2.54 -0.92
C CYS A 93 -12.87 -1.16 -0.80
N THR A 94 -12.22 -0.69 -1.87
CA THR A 94 -11.89 0.73 -1.99
C THR A 94 -13.16 1.57 -2.21
N PRO A 95 -13.17 2.87 -1.87
CA PRO A 95 -14.08 3.83 -2.49
C PRO A 95 -13.85 3.90 -4.02
N ASP A 96 -14.73 4.60 -4.73
CA ASP A 96 -14.68 4.72 -6.20
C ASP A 96 -13.37 5.32 -6.72
N VAL A 97 -12.66 4.54 -7.53
CA VAL A 97 -11.48 4.90 -8.29
C VAL A 97 -11.88 5.26 -9.72
N TYR A 98 -11.72 6.52 -10.10
CA TYR A 98 -12.14 7.02 -11.41
C TYR A 98 -11.08 6.75 -12.49
N VAL A 99 -11.22 5.62 -13.18
CA VAL A 99 -10.32 5.22 -14.28
C VAL A 99 -10.56 6.12 -15.51
N SER A 100 -9.52 6.88 -15.87
CA SER A 100 -9.61 7.86 -16.94
C SER A 100 -9.83 7.25 -18.35
N GLN A 101 -10.38 8.05 -19.27
CA GLN A 101 -10.58 7.65 -20.67
C GLN A 101 -9.23 7.40 -21.40
N ARG A 102 -9.17 6.34 -22.20
CA ARG A 102 -8.03 6.03 -23.08
C ARG A 102 -8.06 6.97 -24.29
N ARG A 103 -7.47 8.16 -24.14
CA ARG A 103 -7.22 9.07 -25.27
C ARG A 103 -6.30 8.38 -26.29
N GLN A 104 -6.61 8.50 -27.58
CA GLN A 104 -5.67 8.12 -28.63
C GLN A 104 -4.48 9.10 -28.62
N GLY A 105 -3.26 8.57 -28.61
CA GLY A 105 -2.03 9.32 -28.36
C GLY A 105 -1.03 8.50 -27.55
N ARG A 106 0.23 8.95 -27.50
CA ARG A 106 1.40 8.17 -27.03
C ARG A 106 1.45 7.81 -25.53
N HIS A 107 0.40 8.11 -24.75
CA HIS A 107 0.40 7.97 -23.29
C HIS A 107 -0.78 7.13 -22.79
N THR A 108 -0.52 5.85 -22.50
CA THR A 108 -1.46 5.00 -21.75
C THR A 108 -1.60 5.56 -20.34
N ARG A 109 -2.72 6.22 -20.03
CA ARG A 109 -3.01 6.68 -18.66
C ARG A 109 -3.39 5.49 -17.77
N TRP A 110 -2.60 5.28 -16.71
CA TRP A 110 -2.93 4.37 -15.62
C TRP A 110 -3.58 5.15 -14.48
N SER A 111 -4.46 4.50 -13.71
CA SER A 111 -5.07 5.10 -12.52
C SER A 111 -4.58 4.34 -11.28
N ARG A 112 -4.06 5.03 -10.28
CA ARG A 112 -3.56 4.40 -9.05
C ARG A 112 -4.70 4.19 -8.05
N PHE A 113 -4.63 3.12 -7.28
CA PHE A 113 -5.43 2.94 -6.06
C PHE A 113 -4.51 2.71 -4.86
N ARG A 114 -5.00 3.06 -3.66
CA ARG A 114 -4.40 2.75 -2.36
C ARG A 114 -5.55 2.48 -1.38
N ARG A 115 -5.63 1.27 -0.84
CA ARG A 115 -6.38 0.98 0.40
C ARG A 115 -5.43 1.19 1.57
N LYS A 116 -5.87 1.87 2.63
CA LYS A 116 -5.24 1.85 3.94
C LYS A 116 -6.01 0.88 4.83
N ASP A 117 -5.28 0.06 5.58
CA ASP A 117 -5.81 -0.61 6.75
C ASP A 117 -5.29 0.01 8.06
N ARG A 118 -5.99 -0.23 9.16
CA ARG A 118 -5.53 0.06 10.53
C ARG A 118 -5.70 -1.21 11.36
N ARG A 119 -4.60 -1.65 11.97
CA ARG A 119 -4.62 -2.60 13.08
C ARG A 119 -5.18 -1.94 14.35
#